data_AF-B8A0J8-F1
#
_entry.id   AF-B8A0J8-F1
#
_cell.length_a   1.000
_cell.length_b   1.000
_cell.length_c   1.000
_cell.angle_alpha   90.00
_cell.angle_beta   90.00
_cell.angle_gamma   90.00
#
_symmetry.space_group_name_H-M   'P 1'
#
loop_
_entity.id
_entity.type
_entity.pdbx_description
1 polymer ?
#
loop_
_entity_poly.entity_id
_entity_poly.type
_entity_poly.pdbx_seq_one_letter_code
_entity_poly.pdbx_strand_id
1 'polypeptide(L)'
;MLPARPLLVAAAVFLLLLPVHVAIVAAQGFRGFSYLLNCGAASPTTDSRGLRWDPDGDYVSAGTPGVVSLSGLINPTLATLRTFPLRYGAKFCYELPVDRNRRYLIRPTFFYGALFASSSAPPPPVFDLIVDGTFWTAVNTTDDALAGAASSYEGVFPASGRNMSFCLGVNPDYTDARPFISALQVIQLDDSVYNATDFPTSAMGLIARTKFGSTGGIERYPNDSFDRYWQPFPDDKHAVSSTQNVTSADFWNLPPPDVFNTAFIAEQDAPLVLQWPPVPLQNDSYYVALYFADTLPDNQGPLTCI
;
A
#
# COMPACT_ATOMS: atom_id res chain seq x y z
N MET A 1 -60.28 -40.99 58.51
CA MET A 1 -58.87 -41.11 58.10
C MET A 1 -58.82 -41.01 56.57
N LEU A 2 -58.55 -39.83 56.04
CA LEU A 2 -58.33 -39.60 54.61
C LEU A 2 -56.82 -39.53 54.35
N PRO A 3 -56.28 -40.15 53.28
CA PRO A 3 -54.87 -40.04 52.95
C PRO A 3 -54.58 -38.77 52.14
N ALA A 4 -53.49 -38.11 52.49
CA ALA A 4 -52.95 -36.92 51.84
C ALA A 4 -52.41 -37.22 50.44
N ARG A 5 -52.67 -36.33 49.47
CA ARG A 5 -52.06 -36.33 48.13
C ARG A 5 -50.74 -35.52 48.16
N PRO A 6 -49.68 -35.95 47.48
CA PRO A 6 -48.43 -35.18 47.40
C PRO A 6 -48.53 -34.06 46.36
N LEU A 7 -48.00 -32.88 46.70
CA LEU A 7 -47.78 -31.77 45.77
C LEU A 7 -46.57 -32.07 44.88
N LEU A 8 -46.76 -32.01 43.56
CA LEU A 8 -45.67 -31.93 42.57
C LEU A 8 -45.19 -30.47 42.48
N VAL A 9 -43.91 -30.25 42.80
CA VAL A 9 -43.22 -28.98 42.57
C VAL A 9 -42.60 -29.04 41.17
N ALA A 10 -43.10 -28.24 40.24
CA ALA A 10 -42.51 -28.08 38.92
C ALA A 10 -41.32 -27.10 39.01
N ALA A 11 -40.10 -27.60 38.74
CA ALA A 11 -38.91 -26.77 38.62
C ALA A 11 -38.88 -26.10 37.24
N ALA A 12 -39.04 -24.78 37.19
CA ALA A 12 -38.89 -24.00 35.98
C ALA A 12 -37.39 -23.74 35.71
N VAL A 13 -36.85 -24.35 34.65
CA VAL A 13 -35.50 -24.08 34.16
C VAL A 13 -35.55 -22.84 33.26
N PHE A 14 -35.06 -21.71 33.76
CA PHE A 14 -34.90 -20.49 32.98
C PHE A 14 -33.59 -20.60 32.17
N LEU A 15 -33.70 -20.90 30.87
CA LEU A 15 -32.58 -20.85 29.94
C LEU A 15 -32.29 -19.38 29.58
N LEU A 16 -31.24 -18.82 30.20
CA LEU A 16 -30.65 -17.53 29.84
C LEU A 16 -29.98 -17.64 28.46
N LEU A 17 -30.70 -17.24 27.41
CA LEU A 17 -30.14 -17.02 26.07
C LEU A 17 -29.31 -15.73 26.09
N LEU A 18 -28.00 -15.83 26.36
CA LEU A 18 -27.05 -14.74 26.11
C LEU A 18 -26.96 -14.52 24.59
N PRO A 19 -27.20 -13.30 24.08
CA PRO A 19 -26.94 -13.01 22.67
C PRO A 19 -25.43 -12.97 22.48
N VAL A 20 -24.85 -14.07 21.98
CA VAL A 20 -23.48 -14.06 21.49
C VAL A 20 -23.50 -13.27 20.18
N HIS A 21 -23.30 -11.96 20.27
CA HIS A 21 -22.94 -11.15 19.12
C HIS A 21 -21.50 -11.48 18.76
N VAL A 22 -21.31 -12.59 18.03
CA VAL A 22 -20.09 -12.78 17.26
C VAL A 22 -20.14 -11.75 16.14
N ALA A 23 -19.53 -10.59 16.35
CA ALA A 23 -19.14 -9.73 15.25
C ALA A 23 -18.09 -10.52 14.46
N ILE A 24 -18.55 -11.26 13.44
CA ILE A 24 -17.66 -11.74 12.39
C ILE A 24 -17.28 -10.47 11.62
N VAL A 25 -16.19 -9.83 12.06
CA VAL A 25 -15.46 -8.95 11.16
C VAL A 25 -14.89 -9.90 10.11
N ALA A 26 -15.62 -10.07 9.01
CA ALA A 26 -15.03 -10.61 7.81
C ALA A 26 -13.86 -9.66 7.50
N ALA A 27 -12.63 -10.13 7.70
CA ALA A 27 -11.47 -9.45 7.14
C ALA A 27 -11.80 -9.30 5.66
N GLN A 28 -12.07 -8.06 5.22
CA GLN A 28 -12.21 -7.78 3.81
C GLN A 28 -10.82 -7.99 3.24
N GLY A 29 -10.50 -9.24 2.87
CA GLY A 29 -9.30 -9.56 2.14
C GLY A 29 -9.27 -8.75 0.85
N PHE A 30 -8.12 -8.68 0.21
CA PHE A 30 -8.02 -8.02 -1.09
C PHE A 30 -9.12 -8.51 -2.03
N ARG A 31 -9.72 -7.58 -2.78
CA ARG A 31 -10.81 -7.91 -3.72
C ARG A 31 -10.33 -8.77 -4.89
N GLY A 32 -9.03 -8.98 -5.03
CA GLY A 32 -8.40 -9.82 -6.04
C GLY A 32 -7.24 -10.65 -5.49
N PHE A 33 -6.60 -11.40 -6.39
CA PHE A 33 -5.41 -12.17 -6.08
C PHE A 33 -4.24 -11.25 -5.68
N SER A 34 -3.39 -11.71 -4.74
CA SER A 34 -2.21 -10.96 -4.33
C SER A 34 -1.01 -11.85 -4.01
N TYR A 35 0.19 -11.38 -4.38
CA TYR A 35 1.44 -11.82 -3.78
C TYR A 35 1.85 -10.84 -2.68
N LEU A 36 2.03 -11.33 -1.47
CA LEU A 36 2.68 -10.60 -0.38
C LEU A 36 3.95 -11.37 -0.02
N LEU A 37 5.08 -10.96 -0.58
CA LEU A 37 6.35 -11.68 -0.42
C LEU A 37 7.25 -10.98 0.59
N ASN A 38 7.67 -11.73 1.62
CA ASN A 38 8.71 -11.32 2.55
C ASN A 38 10.06 -11.82 2.02
N CYS A 39 10.86 -10.91 1.45
CA CYS A 39 12.04 -11.28 0.69
C CYS A 39 13.16 -11.78 1.61
N GLY A 40 13.67 -12.98 1.34
CA GLY A 40 14.69 -13.62 2.15
C GLY A 40 14.20 -14.27 3.45
N ALA A 41 12.89 -14.26 3.73
CA ALA A 41 12.32 -14.99 4.85
C ALA A 41 12.37 -16.51 4.61
N ALA A 42 12.59 -17.28 5.67
CA ALA A 42 12.58 -18.75 5.61
C ALA A 42 11.18 -19.36 5.84
N SER A 43 10.25 -18.59 6.40
CA SER A 43 8.90 -19.02 6.72
C SER A 43 7.93 -17.85 6.60
N PRO A 44 6.62 -18.12 6.43
CA PRO A 44 5.62 -17.07 6.41
C PRO A 44 5.63 -16.23 7.69
N THR A 45 5.32 -14.95 7.55
CA THR A 45 5.20 -13.97 8.64
C THR A 45 3.87 -13.24 8.54
N THR A 46 3.36 -12.75 9.67
CA THR A 46 2.15 -11.90 9.68
C THR A 46 2.51 -10.52 10.20
N ASP A 47 2.11 -9.47 9.49
CA ASP A 47 2.36 -8.11 9.93
C ASP A 47 1.34 -7.62 10.97
N SER A 48 1.53 -6.40 11.47
CA SER A 48 0.65 -5.79 12.48
C SER A 48 -0.77 -5.51 11.99
N ARG A 49 -1.03 -5.59 10.67
CA ARG A 49 -2.36 -5.44 10.05
C ARG A 49 -3.03 -6.78 9.80
N GLY A 50 -2.40 -7.89 10.19
CA GLY A 50 -2.92 -9.23 9.98
C GLY A 50 -2.73 -9.77 8.56
N LEU A 51 -1.94 -9.09 7.73
CA LEU A 51 -1.60 -9.60 6.40
C LEU A 51 -0.52 -10.68 6.54
N ARG A 52 -0.77 -11.83 5.91
CA ARG A 52 0.21 -12.91 5.81
C ARG A 52 1.13 -12.64 4.62
N TRP A 53 2.43 -12.75 4.87
CA TRP A 53 3.49 -12.62 3.90
C TRP A 53 4.24 -13.94 3.77
N ASP A 54 4.35 -14.47 2.56
CA ASP A 54 5.00 -15.74 2.28
C ASP A 54 6.48 -15.52 1.87
N PRO A 55 7.36 -16.52 2.04
CA PRO A 55 8.71 -16.49 1.50
C PRO A 55 8.73 -16.25 -0.02
N ASP A 56 9.77 -15.58 -0.49
CA ASP A 56 9.90 -15.18 -1.89
C ASP A 56 10.56 -16.24 -2.79
N GLY A 57 11.14 -17.30 -2.19
CA GLY A 57 12.03 -18.24 -2.86
C GLY A 57 11.45 -18.96 -4.08
N ASP A 58 10.14 -19.24 -4.09
CA ASP A 58 9.51 -19.93 -5.22
C ASP A 58 9.39 -19.04 -6.48
N TYR A 59 9.54 -17.73 -6.33
CA TYR A 59 9.36 -16.75 -7.40
C TYR A 59 10.68 -16.17 -7.91
N VAL A 60 11.82 -16.49 -7.30
CA VAL A 60 13.12 -15.89 -7.63
C VAL A 60 14.23 -16.94 -7.71
N SER A 61 15.02 -16.89 -8.77
CA SER A 61 16.06 -17.90 -9.04
C SER A 61 17.47 -17.48 -8.58
N ALA A 62 17.64 -16.25 -8.10
CA ALA A 62 18.94 -15.68 -7.76
C ALA A 62 18.91 -14.87 -6.45
N GLY A 63 20.09 -14.43 -6.02
CA GLY A 63 20.26 -13.67 -4.79
C GLY A 63 20.31 -14.53 -3.53
N THR A 64 20.77 -13.92 -2.45
CA THR A 64 21.01 -14.59 -1.17
C THR A 64 20.10 -13.96 -0.11
N PRO A 65 19.37 -14.77 0.69
CA PRO A 65 18.61 -14.25 1.82
C PRO A 65 19.55 -13.69 2.89
N GLY A 66 19.09 -12.66 3.60
CA GLY A 66 19.81 -12.01 4.69
C GLY A 66 18.86 -11.50 5.76
N VAL A 67 19.39 -11.33 6.97
CA VAL A 67 18.65 -10.79 8.12
C VAL A 67 19.13 -9.38 8.39
N VAL A 68 18.18 -8.48 8.64
CA VAL A 68 18.46 -7.10 9.06
C VAL A 68 18.54 -7.06 10.58
N SER A 69 19.75 -6.92 11.13
CA SER A 69 19.97 -6.91 12.57
C SER A 69 19.73 -5.52 13.15
N LEU A 70 18.59 -5.28 13.77
CA LEU A 70 18.28 -4.01 14.41
C LEU A 70 17.62 -4.22 15.77
N SER A 71 17.91 -3.32 16.71
CA SER A 71 17.29 -3.29 18.03
C SER A 71 15.91 -2.61 17.95
N GLY A 72 14.83 -3.36 18.20
CA GLY A 72 13.48 -2.82 18.29
C GLY A 72 12.42 -3.70 17.62
N LEU A 73 11.15 -3.28 17.72
CA LEU A 73 10.03 -3.88 17.01
C LEU A 73 10.02 -3.37 15.56
N ILE A 74 10.56 -4.18 14.66
CA ILE A 74 10.51 -3.91 13.22
C ILE A 74 9.35 -4.70 12.63
N ASN A 75 8.66 -4.12 11.65
CA ASN A 75 7.71 -4.87 10.84
C ASN A 75 8.40 -6.14 10.31
N PRO A 76 7.85 -7.36 10.54
CA PRO A 76 8.46 -8.61 10.09
C PRO A 76 8.90 -8.62 8.62
N THR A 77 8.23 -7.86 7.76
CA THR A 77 8.57 -7.73 6.33
C THR A 77 9.84 -6.92 6.04
N LEU A 78 10.42 -6.28 7.05
CA LEU A 78 11.67 -5.51 6.97
C LEU A 78 12.80 -6.15 7.77
N ALA A 79 12.51 -7.26 8.47
CA ALA A 79 13.50 -8.00 9.26
C ALA A 79 14.41 -8.89 8.39
N THR A 80 14.00 -9.15 7.16
CA THR A 80 14.77 -9.90 6.16
C THR A 80 14.87 -9.13 4.85
N LEU A 81 15.85 -9.49 4.05
CA LEU A 81 16.00 -9.00 2.70
C LEU A 81 16.63 -10.09 1.82
N ARG A 82 16.52 -9.91 0.50
CA ARG A 82 17.30 -10.66 -0.49
C ARG A 82 18.27 -9.71 -1.18
N THR A 83 19.55 -10.08 -1.21
CA THR A 83 20.60 -9.31 -1.89
C THR A 83 21.09 -10.04 -3.14
N PHE A 84 21.19 -9.35 -4.26
CA PHE A 84 21.64 -9.94 -5.51
C PHE A 84 23.14 -9.66 -5.77
N PRO A 85 23.82 -10.46 -6.62
CA PRO A 85 25.20 -10.18 -6.99
C PRO A 85 25.39 -8.85 -7.72
N LEU A 86 26.51 -8.18 -7.48
CA LEU A 86 26.94 -7.04 -8.30
C LEU A 86 27.46 -7.57 -9.64
N ARG A 87 26.64 -7.44 -10.69
CA ARG A 87 27.02 -7.82 -12.06
C ARG A 87 26.45 -6.77 -13.02
N TYR A 88 27.30 -5.85 -13.46
CA TYR A 88 26.88 -4.76 -14.34
C TYR A 88 26.16 -5.26 -15.60
N GLY A 89 25.05 -4.60 -15.94
CA GLY A 89 24.20 -4.96 -17.07
C GLY A 89 23.34 -6.21 -16.84
N ALA A 90 23.43 -6.87 -15.69
CA ALA A 90 22.54 -7.96 -15.34
C ALA A 90 21.27 -7.46 -14.64
N LYS A 91 20.20 -8.25 -14.77
CA LYS A 91 18.96 -8.09 -14.02
C LYS A 91 18.62 -9.38 -13.29
N PHE A 92 17.98 -9.25 -12.14
CA PHE A 92 17.51 -10.39 -11.34
C PHE A 92 16.00 -10.26 -11.16
N CYS A 93 15.26 -11.26 -11.61
CA CYS A 93 13.81 -11.18 -11.77
C CYS A 93 13.07 -12.11 -10.80
N TYR A 94 11.96 -11.58 -10.31
CA TYR A 94 10.84 -12.37 -9.81
C TYR A 94 9.95 -12.73 -10.99
N GLU A 95 9.54 -13.99 -11.08
CA GLU A 95 8.63 -14.50 -12.10
C GLU A 95 7.32 -14.87 -11.42
N LEU A 96 6.26 -14.10 -11.71
CA LEU A 96 4.99 -14.15 -11.00
C LEU A 96 3.87 -14.60 -11.94
N PRO A 97 3.23 -15.76 -11.68
CA PRO A 97 2.03 -16.15 -12.40
C PRO A 97 0.93 -15.11 -12.24
N VAL A 98 0.33 -14.67 -13.35
CA VAL A 98 -0.70 -13.63 -13.37
C VAL A 98 -1.79 -13.96 -14.37
N ASP A 99 -2.95 -13.32 -14.22
CA ASP A 99 -4.03 -13.39 -15.17
C ASP A 99 -3.79 -12.40 -16.32
N ARG A 100 -3.88 -12.91 -17.55
CA ARG A 100 -3.74 -12.10 -18.75
C ARG A 100 -4.83 -11.02 -18.82
N ASN A 101 -4.47 -9.85 -19.33
CA ASN A 101 -5.35 -8.69 -19.48
C ASN A 101 -5.89 -8.14 -18.16
N ARG A 102 -5.24 -8.47 -17.04
CA ARG A 102 -5.48 -7.83 -15.74
C ARG A 102 -4.41 -6.77 -15.47
N ARG A 103 -4.67 -5.93 -14.47
CA ARG A 103 -3.73 -4.90 -14.00
C ARG A 103 -3.32 -5.22 -12.58
N TYR A 104 -2.07 -4.92 -12.29
CA TYR A 104 -1.46 -5.21 -11.00
C TYR A 104 -0.80 -3.96 -10.45
N LEU A 105 -1.14 -3.63 -9.20
CA LEU A 105 -0.32 -2.74 -8.40
C LEU A 105 0.90 -3.54 -7.93
N ILE A 106 2.08 -3.07 -8.30
CA ILE A 106 3.35 -3.63 -7.85
C ILE A 106 3.98 -2.63 -6.90
N ARG A 107 4.32 -3.09 -5.69
CA ARG A 107 4.99 -2.29 -4.67
C ARG A 107 6.15 -3.05 -4.05
N PRO A 108 7.39 -2.85 -4.53
CA PRO A 108 8.56 -3.28 -3.80
C PRO A 108 8.87 -2.32 -2.65
N THR A 109 9.38 -2.88 -1.57
CA THR A 109 9.84 -2.13 -0.39
C THR A 109 11.31 -2.46 -0.12
N PHE A 110 12.09 -1.42 0.15
CA PHE A 110 13.52 -1.45 0.36
C PHE A 110 13.84 -0.86 1.72
N PHE A 111 14.38 -1.67 2.61
CA PHE A 111 14.85 -1.21 3.90
C PHE A 111 16.33 -1.52 4.06
N TYR A 112 17.16 -0.50 3.87
CA TYR A 112 18.61 -0.57 4.06
C TYR A 112 18.99 -0.60 5.56
N GLY A 113 18.12 -0.04 6.41
CA GLY A 113 18.26 0.02 7.86
C GLY A 113 19.25 1.08 8.36
N ALA A 114 19.20 1.34 9.68
CA ALA A 114 20.11 2.26 10.37
C ALA A 114 21.51 1.68 10.64
N LEU A 115 21.76 0.41 10.29
CA LEU A 115 23.04 -0.29 10.48
C LEU A 115 24.22 0.39 9.78
N PHE A 116 23.93 1.28 8.83
CA PHE A 116 24.91 2.01 8.03
C PHE A 116 24.80 3.52 8.24
N ALA A 117 24.10 4.00 9.27
CA ALA A 117 23.98 5.43 9.58
C ALA A 117 25.23 6.02 10.29
N SER A 118 26.33 5.26 10.37
CA SER A 118 27.65 5.84 10.67
C SER A 118 28.16 6.55 9.41
N SER A 119 28.80 7.70 9.54
CA SER A 119 29.44 8.43 8.43
C SER A 119 30.51 7.64 7.65
N SER A 120 30.86 6.43 8.11
CA SER A 120 31.81 5.51 7.47
C SER A 120 31.18 4.38 6.66
N ALA A 121 29.85 4.23 6.64
CA ALA A 121 29.23 3.17 5.87
C ALA A 121 29.03 3.60 4.41
N PRO A 122 29.07 2.64 3.46
CA PRO A 122 28.81 2.96 2.06
C PRO A 122 27.35 3.43 1.90
N PRO A 123 27.10 4.41 0.99
CA PRO A 123 25.76 4.84 0.66
C PRO A 123 24.93 3.65 0.14
N PRO A 124 23.60 3.67 0.29
CA PRO A 124 22.77 2.62 -0.23
C PRO A 124 22.94 2.48 -1.76
N PRO A 125 22.79 1.25 -2.30
CA PRO A 125 22.85 1.03 -3.74
C PRO A 125 21.71 1.74 -4.45
N VAL A 126 22.01 2.27 -5.64
CA VAL A 126 21.02 2.78 -6.59
C VAL A 126 20.94 1.82 -7.77
N PHE A 127 19.74 1.36 -8.11
CA PHE A 127 19.54 0.31 -9.12
C PHE A 127 18.17 0.42 -9.79
N ASP A 128 18.00 -0.23 -10.93
CA ASP A 128 16.79 -0.09 -11.74
C ASP A 128 15.69 -1.05 -11.32
N LEU A 129 14.45 -0.60 -11.39
CA LEU A 129 13.26 -1.45 -11.41
C LEU A 129 12.80 -1.62 -12.84
N ILE A 130 12.51 -2.86 -13.22
CA ILE A 130 12.12 -3.25 -14.57
C ILE A 130 10.90 -4.16 -14.47
N VAL A 131 9.86 -3.88 -15.25
CA VAL A 131 8.68 -4.74 -15.35
C VAL A 131 8.51 -5.19 -16.79
N ASP A 132 8.42 -6.51 -17.02
CA ASP A 132 8.32 -7.11 -18.36
C ASP A 132 9.35 -6.59 -19.36
N GLY A 133 10.57 -6.37 -18.87
CA GLY A 133 11.70 -5.87 -19.65
C GLY A 133 11.69 -4.35 -19.90
N THR A 134 10.69 -3.62 -19.40
CA THR A 134 10.59 -2.17 -19.52
C THR A 134 11.12 -1.50 -18.25
N PHE A 135 12.02 -0.53 -18.41
CA PHE A 135 12.48 0.29 -17.28
C PHE A 135 11.31 1.05 -16.66
N TRP A 136 11.20 0.98 -15.33
CA TRP A 136 10.19 1.71 -14.58
C TRP A 136 10.81 2.93 -13.86
N THR A 137 11.76 2.70 -12.96
CA THR A 137 12.38 3.77 -12.18
C THR A 137 13.68 3.30 -11.53
N ALA A 138 14.55 4.23 -11.15
CA ALA A 138 15.72 3.95 -10.32
C ALA A 138 15.34 4.03 -8.83
N VAL A 139 15.73 3.01 -8.07
CA VAL A 139 15.62 2.99 -6.61
C VAL A 139 16.76 3.80 -6.02
N ASN A 140 16.43 4.78 -5.19
CA ASN A 140 17.40 5.50 -4.38
C ASN A 140 16.84 5.66 -2.97
N THR A 141 17.41 4.92 -2.01
CA THR A 141 16.93 4.90 -0.62
C THR A 141 17.74 5.80 0.30
N THR A 142 18.53 6.75 -0.23
CA THR A 142 19.47 7.55 0.57
C THR A 142 18.77 8.33 1.67
N ASP A 143 17.73 9.09 1.32
CA ASP A 143 17.02 9.95 2.29
C ASP A 143 16.24 9.12 3.31
N ASP A 144 15.55 8.07 2.87
CA ASP A 144 14.82 7.16 3.76
C ASP A 144 15.77 6.41 4.69
N ALA A 145 16.93 5.96 4.20
CA ALA A 145 17.93 5.31 5.04
C ALA A 145 18.47 6.25 6.12
N LEU A 146 18.72 7.52 5.79
CA LEU A 146 19.11 8.55 6.77
C LEU A 146 18.02 8.79 7.82
N ALA A 147 16.75 8.70 7.43
CA ALA A 147 15.61 8.79 8.35
C ALA A 147 15.33 7.49 9.12
N GLY A 148 16.06 6.40 8.84
CA GLY A 148 15.77 5.08 9.40
C GLY A 148 14.44 4.49 8.92
N ALA A 149 13.95 4.94 7.77
CA ALA A 149 12.70 4.54 7.13
C ALA A 149 12.94 3.54 5.98
N ALA A 150 11.85 2.93 5.51
CA ALA A 150 11.86 2.07 4.32
C ALA A 150 11.32 2.85 3.12
N SER A 151 11.99 2.73 1.98
CA SER A 151 11.52 3.26 0.70
C SER A 151 10.52 2.29 0.08
N SER A 152 9.38 2.79 -0.38
CA SER A 152 8.43 2.00 -1.17
C SER A 152 8.13 2.71 -2.47
N TYR A 153 8.20 1.97 -3.57
CA TYR A 153 7.81 2.43 -4.90
C TYR A 153 6.51 1.76 -5.27
N GLU A 154 5.62 2.44 -5.98
CA GLU A 154 4.35 1.84 -6.40
C GLU A 154 4.09 2.14 -7.88
N GLY A 155 3.73 1.12 -8.63
CA GLY A 155 3.31 1.29 -10.02
C GLY A 155 2.18 0.34 -10.39
N VAL A 156 1.46 0.69 -11.45
CA VAL A 156 0.37 -0.11 -12.00
C VAL A 156 0.75 -0.56 -13.40
N PHE A 157 0.77 -1.88 -13.59
CA PHE A 157 1.24 -2.52 -14.81
C PHE A 157 0.19 -3.48 -15.38
N PRO A 158 -0.03 -3.48 -16.71
CA PRO A 158 -0.84 -4.49 -17.38
C PRO A 158 -0.09 -5.83 -17.45
N ALA A 159 -0.81 -6.94 -17.29
CA ALA A 159 -0.30 -8.27 -17.62
C ALA A 159 -0.63 -8.63 -19.07
N SER A 160 0.38 -8.60 -19.95
CA SER A 160 0.23 -8.97 -21.36
C SER A 160 0.14 -10.50 -21.57
N GLY A 161 0.69 -11.27 -20.63
CA GLY A 161 0.75 -12.74 -20.64
C GLY A 161 0.21 -13.38 -19.36
N ARG A 162 0.58 -14.65 -19.13
CA ARG A 162 0.22 -15.41 -17.91
C ARG A 162 1.28 -15.37 -16.81
N ASN A 163 2.33 -14.60 -17.05
CA ASN A 163 3.44 -14.44 -16.15
C ASN A 163 3.95 -13.01 -16.32
N MET A 164 4.33 -12.39 -15.21
CA MET A 164 4.87 -11.04 -15.14
C MET A 164 6.23 -11.12 -14.48
N SER A 165 7.21 -10.46 -15.10
CA SER A 165 8.57 -10.36 -14.57
C SER A 165 8.75 -9.01 -13.88
N PHE A 166 9.21 -9.03 -12.62
CA PHE A 166 9.64 -7.84 -11.88
C PHE A 166 11.11 -7.98 -11.54
N CYS A 167 11.96 -7.12 -12.08
CA CYS A 167 13.41 -7.27 -11.99
C CYS A 167 14.11 -6.07 -11.35
N LEU A 168 15.21 -6.37 -10.68
CA LEU A 168 16.19 -5.39 -10.20
C LEU A 168 17.39 -5.40 -11.16
N GLY A 169 17.69 -4.28 -11.80
CA GLY A 169 18.78 -4.10 -12.77
C GLY A 169 20.01 -3.44 -12.16
N VAL A 170 21.19 -4.01 -12.39
CA VAL A 170 22.47 -3.45 -11.92
C VAL A 170 23.02 -2.50 -12.97
N ASN A 171 22.78 -1.21 -12.78
CA ASN A 171 23.27 -0.16 -13.65
C ASN A 171 24.63 0.38 -13.15
N PRO A 172 25.72 0.26 -13.93
CA PRO A 172 27.05 0.74 -13.54
C PRO A 172 27.14 2.26 -13.38
N ASP A 173 26.20 3.04 -13.93
CA ASP A 173 26.26 4.50 -13.89
C ASP A 173 25.90 5.08 -12.52
N TYR A 174 25.29 4.29 -11.62
CA TYR A 174 24.78 4.79 -10.34
C TYR A 174 25.57 4.34 -9.11
N THR A 175 26.02 3.09 -9.08
CA THR A 175 26.62 2.52 -7.87
C THR A 175 27.45 1.27 -8.15
N ASP A 176 28.41 1.02 -7.25
CA ASP A 176 29.17 -0.23 -7.17
C ASP A 176 28.65 -1.15 -6.05
N ALA A 177 27.43 -0.90 -5.54
CA ALA A 177 26.81 -1.68 -4.48
C ALA A 177 25.74 -2.66 -4.99
N ARG A 178 25.49 -3.71 -4.20
CA ARG A 178 24.61 -4.84 -4.56
C ARG A 178 23.13 -4.47 -4.39
N PRO A 179 22.26 -4.66 -5.39
CA PRO A 179 20.84 -4.38 -5.23
C PRO A 179 20.20 -5.37 -4.27
N PHE A 180 19.12 -4.95 -3.63
CA PHE A 180 18.43 -5.74 -2.61
C PHE A 180 16.93 -5.41 -2.62
N ILE A 181 16.14 -6.24 -1.95
CA ILE A 181 14.71 -6.03 -1.73
C ILE A 181 14.28 -6.65 -0.40
N SER A 182 13.42 -5.97 0.35
CA SER A 182 12.92 -6.43 1.65
C SER A 182 11.54 -7.06 1.54
N ALA A 183 10.65 -6.48 0.74
CA ALA A 183 9.32 -7.03 0.49
C ALA A 183 8.84 -6.71 -0.92
N LEU A 184 7.95 -7.55 -1.45
CA LEU A 184 7.27 -7.33 -2.72
C LEU A 184 5.78 -7.58 -2.56
N GLN A 185 4.96 -6.54 -2.73
CA GLN A 185 3.52 -6.69 -2.91
C GLN A 185 3.16 -6.63 -4.39
N VAL A 186 2.30 -7.54 -4.83
CA VAL A 186 1.64 -7.49 -6.13
C VAL A 186 0.17 -7.77 -5.93
N ILE A 187 -0.69 -6.78 -6.19
CA ILE A 187 -2.12 -6.84 -5.90
C ILE A 187 -2.86 -6.66 -7.22
N GLN A 188 -3.72 -7.62 -7.57
CA GLN A 188 -4.61 -7.49 -8.71
C GLN A 188 -5.64 -6.40 -8.45
N LEU A 189 -5.74 -5.45 -9.39
CA LEU A 189 -6.70 -4.37 -9.32
C LEU A 189 -8.02 -4.74 -10.00
N ASP A 190 -9.10 -4.13 -9.52
CA ASP A 190 -10.42 -4.23 -10.15
C ASP A 190 -10.42 -3.54 -11.53
N ASP A 191 -11.29 -3.98 -12.44
CA ASP A 191 -11.39 -3.46 -13.80
C ASP A 191 -11.86 -1.99 -13.83
N SER A 192 -12.53 -1.52 -12.78
CA SER A 192 -12.89 -0.11 -12.61
C SER A 192 -11.69 0.78 -12.27
N VAL A 193 -10.71 0.26 -11.53
CA VAL A 193 -9.58 1.03 -11.02
C VAL A 193 -8.61 1.38 -12.16
N TYR A 194 -8.54 2.67 -12.45
CA TYR A 194 -7.76 3.33 -13.52
C TYR A 194 -8.26 3.02 -14.93
N ASN A 195 -9.57 2.79 -15.07
CA ASN A 195 -10.20 2.52 -16.37
C ASN A 195 -10.08 3.65 -17.41
N ALA A 196 -9.77 4.88 -16.99
CA ALA A 196 -9.53 6.01 -17.89
C ALA A 196 -8.14 5.98 -18.56
N THR A 197 -7.24 5.09 -18.15
CA THR A 197 -5.88 4.96 -18.69
C THR A 197 -5.79 3.86 -19.74
N ASP A 198 -5.11 4.13 -20.86
CA ASP A 198 -4.84 3.16 -21.93
C ASP A 198 -3.66 2.24 -21.57
N PHE A 199 -3.88 1.33 -20.61
CA PHE A 199 -2.85 0.40 -20.16
C PHE A 199 -2.31 -0.59 -21.20
N PRO A 200 -3.03 -1.01 -22.26
CA PRO A 200 -2.42 -1.82 -23.31
C PRO A 200 -1.07 -1.32 -23.84
N THR A 201 -0.84 0.00 -23.80
CA THR A 201 0.41 0.63 -24.23
C THR A 201 1.06 1.51 -23.16
N SER A 202 0.59 1.45 -21.91
CA SER A 202 1.11 2.31 -20.84
C SER A 202 1.14 1.61 -19.49
N ALA A 203 1.96 2.15 -18.61
CA ALA A 203 2.00 1.84 -17.19
C ALA A 203 2.06 3.15 -16.41
N MET A 204 1.78 3.11 -15.11
CA MET A 204 1.84 4.30 -14.26
C MET A 204 2.75 4.06 -13.07
N GLY A 205 3.66 4.98 -12.81
CA GLY A 205 4.34 5.10 -11.51
C GLY A 205 3.57 6.06 -10.62
N LEU A 206 3.39 5.71 -9.34
CA LEU A 206 2.79 6.61 -8.37
C LEU A 206 3.78 7.73 -8.02
N ILE A 207 3.32 8.97 -8.16
CA ILE A 207 4.04 10.16 -7.66
C ILE A 207 3.54 10.53 -6.26
N ALA A 208 2.20 10.66 -6.10
CA ALA A 208 1.58 10.97 -4.83
C ALA A 208 0.14 10.44 -4.78
N ARG A 209 -0.28 10.07 -3.57
CA ARG A 209 -1.67 9.75 -3.24
C ARG A 209 -1.92 10.27 -1.83
N THR A 210 -2.93 11.13 -1.70
CA THR A 210 -3.04 12.03 -0.55
C THR A 210 -4.47 12.07 -0.03
N LYS A 211 -4.60 12.11 1.30
CA LYS A 211 -5.82 12.54 1.99
C LYS A 211 -5.62 13.96 2.53
N PHE A 212 -6.28 14.91 1.90
CA PHE A 212 -6.10 16.34 2.18
C PHE A 212 -6.77 16.73 3.50
N GLY A 213 -6.12 17.57 4.30
CA GLY A 213 -6.63 18.06 5.58
C GLY A 213 -6.48 17.10 6.76
N SER A 214 -5.95 15.90 6.55
CA SER A 214 -5.73 14.92 7.61
C SER A 214 -4.35 15.09 8.25
N THR A 215 -4.32 15.10 9.59
CA THR A 215 -3.12 14.95 10.43
C THR A 215 -2.89 13.51 10.93
N GLY A 216 -3.83 12.59 10.64
CA GLY A 216 -3.74 11.19 11.03
C GLY A 216 -2.69 10.38 10.28
N GLY A 217 -2.56 9.08 10.60
CA GLY A 217 -1.64 8.18 9.91
C GLY A 217 -2.04 7.85 8.47
N ILE A 218 -1.21 7.08 7.77
CA ILE A 218 -1.48 6.61 6.39
C ILE A 218 -2.76 5.78 6.36
N GLU A 219 -3.70 6.15 5.49
CA GLU A 219 -4.91 5.35 5.22
C GLU A 219 -4.58 4.27 4.18
N ARG A 220 -4.91 3.00 4.48
CA ARG A 220 -4.54 1.82 3.66
C ARG A 220 -5.33 0.58 4.11
N TYR A 221 -4.88 -0.63 3.80
CA TYR A 221 -5.53 -1.86 4.29
C TYR A 221 -5.68 -1.84 5.82
N PRO A 222 -6.84 -2.27 6.39
CA PRO A 222 -7.97 -2.96 5.74
C PRO A 222 -9.02 -2.06 5.07
N ASN A 223 -8.93 -0.74 5.24
CA ASN A 223 -9.93 0.19 4.73
C ASN A 223 -9.81 0.37 3.20
N ASP A 224 -8.59 0.31 2.66
CA ASP A 224 -8.35 0.23 1.22
C ASP A 224 -8.12 -1.23 0.79
N SER A 225 -9.06 -1.76 0.00
CA SER A 225 -9.01 -3.16 -0.48
C SER A 225 -7.93 -3.46 -1.53
N PHE A 226 -7.13 -2.46 -1.90
CA PHE A 226 -5.95 -2.59 -2.77
C PHE A 226 -4.66 -2.19 -2.04
N ASP A 227 -4.71 -2.01 -0.71
CA ASP A 227 -3.63 -1.53 0.16
C ASP A 227 -2.92 -0.28 -0.38
N ARG A 228 -3.61 0.62 -1.10
CA ARG A 228 -2.99 1.87 -1.57
C ARG A 228 -2.69 2.77 -0.38
N TYR A 229 -1.52 3.42 -0.39
CA TYR A 229 -1.11 4.29 0.71
C TYR A 229 -1.60 5.71 0.42
N TRP A 230 -2.55 6.18 1.23
CA TRP A 230 -3.04 7.55 1.19
C TRP A 230 -2.35 8.36 2.29
N GLN A 231 -1.39 9.18 1.87
CA GLN A 231 -0.57 9.98 2.77
C GLN A 231 -1.36 11.16 3.34
N PRO A 232 -1.26 11.45 4.65
CA PRO A 232 -1.80 12.69 5.20
C PRO A 232 -1.13 13.91 4.57
N PHE A 233 -1.92 14.95 4.30
CA PHE A 233 -1.41 16.25 3.89
C PHE A 233 -2.11 17.33 4.72
N PRO A 234 -1.54 17.68 5.90
CA PRO A 234 -2.15 18.62 6.82
C PRO A 234 -1.99 20.07 6.34
N ASP A 235 -2.97 20.90 6.66
CA ASP A 235 -2.92 22.35 6.47
C ASP A 235 -3.84 23.01 7.50
N ASP A 236 -3.26 23.65 8.50
CA ASP A 236 -4.02 24.28 9.59
C ASP A 236 -4.91 25.44 9.11
N LYS A 237 -4.64 26.00 7.92
CA LYS A 237 -5.38 27.14 7.39
C LYS A 237 -6.65 26.72 6.66
N HIS A 238 -6.57 25.70 5.82
CA HIS A 238 -7.65 25.32 4.90
C HIS A 238 -8.36 24.02 5.29
N ALA A 239 -7.81 23.22 6.20
CA ALA A 239 -8.39 21.94 6.60
C ALA A 239 -9.69 22.08 7.40
N VAL A 240 -10.68 21.29 7.02
CA VAL A 240 -11.95 21.14 7.75
C VAL A 240 -12.34 19.67 7.86
N SER A 241 -13.20 19.35 8.82
CA SER A 241 -13.92 18.07 8.84
C SER A 241 -15.02 18.06 7.79
N SER A 242 -15.06 17.00 6.99
CA SER A 242 -16.13 16.78 6.03
C SER A 242 -17.39 16.30 6.72
N THR A 243 -18.55 16.77 6.25
CA THR A 243 -19.87 16.30 6.67
C THR A 243 -20.50 15.33 5.67
N GLN A 244 -19.79 15.05 4.57
CA GLN A 244 -20.29 14.23 3.47
C GLN A 244 -20.19 12.75 3.79
N ASN A 245 -21.29 12.02 3.56
CA ASN A 245 -21.31 10.58 3.73
C ASN A 245 -20.91 9.89 2.42
N VAL A 246 -19.60 9.75 2.23
CA VAL A 246 -19.00 9.18 1.03
C VAL A 246 -18.75 7.68 1.21
N THR A 247 -19.05 6.90 0.20
CA THR A 247 -18.75 5.48 0.13
C THR A 247 -17.75 5.20 -1.00
N SER A 248 -16.98 4.12 -0.89
CA SER A 248 -16.03 3.75 -1.95
C SER A 248 -16.69 3.59 -3.33
N ALA A 249 -17.94 3.14 -3.37
CA ALA A 249 -18.66 2.89 -4.61
C ALA A 249 -19.07 4.18 -5.35
N ASP A 250 -18.98 5.34 -4.69
CA ASP A 250 -19.27 6.63 -5.32
C ASP A 250 -18.22 7.02 -6.36
N PHE A 251 -17.05 6.37 -6.34
CA PHE A 251 -15.96 6.61 -7.30
C PHE A 251 -15.50 5.34 -8.02
N TRP A 252 -15.12 5.51 -9.29
CA TRP A 252 -14.66 4.42 -10.16
C TRP A 252 -13.38 3.73 -9.68
N ASN A 253 -12.56 4.37 -8.84
CA ASN A 253 -11.34 3.78 -8.29
C ASN A 253 -11.48 3.29 -6.85
N LEU A 254 -12.70 3.23 -6.31
CA LEU A 254 -12.99 2.60 -5.02
C LEU A 254 -12.04 3.06 -3.88
N PRO A 255 -11.85 4.38 -3.65
CA PRO A 255 -11.06 4.90 -2.55
C PRO A 255 -11.69 4.53 -1.19
N PRO A 256 -10.90 4.38 -0.12
CA PRO A 256 -11.45 4.13 1.22
C PRO A 256 -12.24 5.37 1.69
N PRO A 257 -13.42 5.20 2.33
CA PRO A 257 -14.25 6.33 2.77
C PRO A 257 -13.52 7.31 3.68
N ASP A 258 -12.64 6.79 4.55
CA ASP A 258 -11.93 7.58 5.56
C ASP A 258 -10.98 8.64 4.98
N VAL A 259 -10.63 8.55 3.70
CA VAL A 259 -9.87 9.59 2.99
C VAL A 259 -10.66 10.89 2.90
N PHE A 260 -12.00 10.82 2.86
CA PHE A 260 -12.91 11.96 2.66
C PHE A 260 -13.45 12.54 3.96
N ASN A 261 -12.97 12.09 5.13
CA ASN A 261 -13.37 12.63 6.44
C ASN A 261 -12.83 14.06 6.67
N THR A 262 -11.84 14.48 5.88
CA THR A 262 -11.25 15.82 5.90
C THR A 262 -11.21 16.39 4.49
N ALA A 263 -11.14 17.72 4.39
CA ALA A 263 -11.16 18.42 3.11
C ALA A 263 -10.40 19.76 3.20
N PHE A 264 -10.10 20.35 2.05
CA PHE A 264 -9.62 21.72 1.94
C PHE A 264 -10.67 22.66 1.36
N ILE A 265 -10.93 23.76 2.06
CA ILE A 265 -11.83 24.82 1.62
C ILE A 265 -11.03 26.08 1.29
N ALA A 266 -11.40 26.74 0.20
CA ALA A 266 -10.86 28.05 -0.17
C ALA A 266 -11.39 29.16 0.75
N GLU A 267 -10.57 30.17 1.03
CA GLU A 267 -11.06 31.38 1.69
C GLU A 267 -12.07 32.12 0.78
N GLN A 268 -12.98 32.87 1.39
CA GLN A 268 -13.96 33.65 0.65
C GLN A 268 -13.24 34.63 -0.31
N ASP A 269 -13.64 34.60 -1.58
CA ASP A 269 -13.10 35.44 -2.65
C ASP A 269 -11.58 35.29 -2.92
N ALA A 270 -10.97 34.16 -2.50
CA ALA A 270 -9.57 33.85 -2.79
C ALA A 270 -9.39 32.42 -3.35
N PRO A 271 -8.44 32.20 -4.27
CA PRO A 271 -8.16 30.87 -4.79
C PRO A 271 -7.47 29.98 -3.74
N LEU A 272 -7.84 28.70 -3.70
CA LEU A 272 -7.07 27.69 -2.98
C LEU A 272 -5.81 27.35 -3.81
N VAL A 273 -4.65 27.75 -3.31
CA VAL A 273 -3.35 27.47 -3.96
C VAL A 273 -2.59 26.46 -3.12
N LEU A 274 -2.33 25.29 -3.72
CA LEU A 274 -1.64 24.18 -3.08
C LEU A 274 -0.35 23.86 -3.82
N GLN A 275 0.74 23.71 -3.07
CA GLN A 275 1.97 23.13 -3.61
C GLN A 275 1.94 21.62 -3.40
N TRP A 276 1.39 20.91 -4.37
CA TRP A 276 1.26 19.46 -4.35
C TRP A 276 1.55 18.86 -5.73
N PRO A 277 2.28 17.73 -5.81
CA PRO A 277 2.93 17.03 -4.70
C PRO A 277 4.17 17.79 -4.19
N PRO A 278 4.68 17.48 -2.98
CA PRO A 278 5.84 18.16 -2.41
C PRO A 278 7.17 17.70 -3.02
N VAL A 279 7.19 17.39 -4.32
CA VAL A 279 8.35 16.93 -5.07
C VAL A 279 8.39 17.61 -6.45
N PRO A 280 9.59 17.91 -6.98
CA PRO A 280 9.72 18.36 -8.36
C PRO A 280 9.19 17.30 -9.32
N LEU A 281 8.37 17.72 -10.28
CA LEU A 281 7.88 16.86 -11.35
C LEU A 281 8.84 16.93 -12.54
N GLN A 282 9.06 15.78 -13.17
CA GLN A 282 9.77 15.70 -14.44
C GLN A 282 8.88 16.19 -15.59
N ASN A 283 9.47 16.49 -16.74
CA ASN A 283 8.71 16.81 -17.94
C ASN A 283 8.15 15.53 -18.58
N ASP A 284 6.98 15.10 -18.10
CA ASP A 284 6.32 13.85 -18.49
C ASP A 284 4.78 14.01 -18.49
N SER A 285 4.06 12.95 -18.86
CA SER A 285 2.60 12.87 -18.83
C SER A 285 2.10 12.39 -17.47
N TYR A 286 1.13 13.11 -16.91
CA TYR A 286 0.60 12.81 -15.58
C TYR A 286 -0.89 12.47 -15.64
N TYR A 287 -1.26 11.41 -14.92
CA TYR A 287 -2.64 11.10 -14.60
C TYR A 287 -2.97 11.72 -13.24
N VAL A 288 -3.99 12.59 -13.18
CA VAL A 288 -4.42 13.25 -11.95
C VAL A 288 -5.90 12.96 -11.69
N ALA A 289 -6.20 12.46 -10.50
CA ALA A 289 -7.56 12.31 -10.00
C ALA A 289 -7.70 13.13 -8.71
N LEU A 290 -8.63 14.10 -8.74
CA LEU A 290 -8.99 14.95 -7.61
C LEU A 290 -10.44 14.66 -7.24
N TYR A 291 -10.74 14.67 -5.94
CA TYR A 291 -12.08 14.40 -5.43
C TYR A 291 -12.65 15.71 -4.89
N PHE A 292 -13.93 15.96 -5.19
CA PHE A 292 -14.62 17.17 -4.77
C PHE A 292 -16.01 16.82 -4.28
N ALA A 293 -16.47 17.54 -3.27
CA ALA A 293 -17.88 17.53 -2.87
C ALA A 293 -18.34 18.96 -2.54
N ASP A 294 -19.64 19.20 -2.68
CA ASP A 294 -20.24 20.45 -2.25
C ASP A 294 -20.47 20.40 -0.73
N THR A 295 -20.22 21.50 -0.03
CA THR A 295 -20.37 21.59 1.43
C THR A 295 -21.62 22.37 1.85
N LEU A 296 -22.39 22.94 0.91
CA LEU A 296 -23.62 23.68 1.21
C LEU A 296 -24.90 22.94 0.79
N PRO A 297 -26.00 23.01 1.57
CA PRO A 297 -27.30 22.42 1.24
C PRO A 297 -27.98 23.01 -0.01
N ASP A 298 -27.56 24.21 -0.44
CA ASP A 298 -28.04 24.90 -1.63
C ASP A 298 -26.84 25.15 -2.55
N ASN A 299 -26.94 24.72 -3.83
CA ASN A 299 -25.94 24.78 -4.92
C ASN A 299 -25.31 26.18 -5.20
N GLN A 300 -24.78 26.88 -4.20
CA GLN A 300 -24.19 28.22 -4.31
C GLN A 300 -22.84 28.35 -3.58
N GLY A 301 -22.27 27.25 -3.08
CA GLY A 301 -20.98 27.25 -2.38
C GLY A 301 -19.77 27.08 -3.30
N PRO A 302 -18.56 27.50 -2.87
CA PRO A 302 -17.34 27.14 -3.56
C PRO A 302 -17.11 25.63 -3.51
N LEU A 303 -16.65 25.04 -4.62
CA LEU A 303 -16.27 23.64 -4.69
C LEU A 303 -15.18 23.33 -3.65
N THR A 304 -15.40 22.28 -2.85
CA THR A 304 -14.46 21.84 -1.81
C THR A 304 -13.68 20.62 -2.30
N CYS A 305 -12.35 20.66 -2.20
CA CYS A 305 -11.51 19.48 -2.51
C CYS A 305 -11.55 18.54 -1.31
N ILE A 306 -12.14 17.37 -1.51
CA ILE A 306 -12.26 16.31 -0.50
C ILE A 306 -11.22 15.21 -0.73
#